data_AF-A0A6F9BJY2-F1
#
_entry.id   AF-A0A6F9BJY2-F1
#
_cell.length_a   1.000
_cell.length_b   1.000
_cell.length_c   1.000
_cell.angle_alpha   90.00
_cell.angle_beta   90.00
_cell.angle_gamma   90.00
#
_symmetry.space_group_name_H-M   'P 1'
#
loop_
_entity.id
_entity.type
_entity.pdbx_description
1 polymer ?
#
loop_
_entity_poly.entity_id
_entity_poly.type
_entity_poly.pdbx_seq_one_letter_code
_entity_poly.pdbx_strand_id
1 'polypeptide(L)'
;MVKWISSTRLVVRWLNRAQNQSEICVCEATTGACSEKHTMVMDLMQNQRQEVPLFSSDGSWFYLTLPAKQGARGEFRHIASLPAQPAIPTVPPRFLTSGNWDVTVLCALDEDNGKIYFLSTEESRQSRHLYSADLEGIFQRQCLTCYLLDGCSFFKAEFSPNQKYFTLYCLGPGVPKVTVHSTKDPSRYIVLEDNTPLSEALHGKRLPETVFKTLTADNHDLHLKLSMPQRYEAKLLPLLIIVDGVPGSQSVTEEFAMGWPEVLASTHDVALAWVDGRSGVGWGQKISSVDPRKLSSLRVKDQLGVAFGGYLSLKMLAATNRLFKCAAAVAPITDFKLYTRVHFQHSAELLSRLVKVEANYSLQLYPDEGHTLREQRSIQHFQQTLVHYLQTCLRHNPLLASIEEPDEDEEDD
;
A
#
# COMPACT_ATOMS: atom_id res chain seq x y z
N MET A 1 0.39 -19.42 -6.54
CA MET A 1 1.17 -19.58 -5.28
C MET A 1 1.36 -21.06 -5.02
N VAL A 2 2.55 -21.47 -4.55
CA VAL A 2 2.84 -22.84 -4.12
C VAL A 2 3.62 -22.78 -2.80
N LYS A 3 3.24 -23.59 -1.81
CA LYS A 3 3.98 -23.74 -0.55
C LYS A 3 3.92 -25.18 -0.04
N TRP A 4 5.01 -25.64 0.57
CA TRP A 4 5.05 -26.93 1.26
C TRP A 4 4.29 -26.88 2.58
N ILE A 5 3.46 -27.90 2.81
CA ILE A 5 2.79 -28.18 4.09
C ILE A 5 3.62 -29.19 4.88
N SER A 6 4.08 -30.25 4.20
CA SER A 6 4.93 -31.30 4.76
C SER A 6 6.02 -31.67 3.74
N SER A 7 6.83 -32.69 4.02
CA SER A 7 7.81 -33.22 3.07
C SER A 7 7.18 -33.87 1.84
N THR A 8 5.88 -34.22 1.88
CA THR A 8 5.18 -34.90 0.78
C THR A 8 3.97 -34.13 0.25
N ARG A 9 3.47 -33.13 0.99
CA ARG A 9 2.28 -32.35 0.60
C ARG A 9 2.60 -30.89 0.38
N LEU A 10 1.98 -30.32 -0.64
CA LEU A 10 2.06 -28.90 -0.99
C LEU A 10 0.67 -28.31 -1.23
N VAL A 11 0.50 -27.04 -0.87
CA VAL A 11 -0.67 -26.25 -1.23
C VAL A 11 -0.39 -25.52 -2.55
N VAL A 12 -1.35 -25.57 -3.46
CA VAL A 12 -1.36 -24.77 -4.69
C VAL A 12 -2.61 -23.89 -4.68
N ARG A 13 -2.40 -22.58 -4.87
CA ARG A 13 -3.51 -21.68 -5.23
C ARG A 13 -3.50 -21.46 -6.74
N TRP A 14 -4.55 -21.94 -7.38
CA TRP A 14 -4.87 -21.70 -8.78
C TRP A 14 -5.68 -20.42 -8.91
N LEU A 15 -5.47 -19.71 -10.00
CA LEU A 15 -6.22 -18.52 -10.36
C LEU A 15 -6.55 -18.64 -11.84
N ASN A 16 -7.83 -18.55 -12.20
CA ASN A 16 -8.20 -18.60 -13.61
C ASN A 16 -7.70 -17.34 -14.35
N ARG A 17 -7.62 -17.42 -15.68
CA ARG A 17 -7.11 -16.31 -16.50
C ARG A 17 -7.91 -15.02 -16.34
N ALA A 18 -9.22 -15.12 -16.08
CA ALA A 18 -10.08 -13.98 -15.83
C ALA A 18 -9.88 -13.37 -14.42
N GLN A 19 -9.12 -14.02 -13.55
CA GLN A 19 -8.83 -13.62 -12.17
C GLN A 19 -10.07 -13.39 -11.31
N ASN A 20 -11.19 -14.08 -11.61
CA ASN A 20 -12.43 -13.99 -10.86
C ASN A 20 -12.78 -15.27 -10.08
N GLN A 21 -11.94 -16.31 -10.20
CA GLN A 21 -12.08 -17.55 -9.45
C GLN A 21 -10.71 -18.05 -9.02
N SER A 22 -10.56 -18.29 -7.72
CA SER A 22 -9.36 -18.88 -7.14
C SER A 22 -9.69 -20.18 -6.43
N GLU A 23 -8.80 -21.16 -6.57
CA GLU A 23 -9.01 -22.50 -6.02
C GLU A 23 -7.76 -22.89 -5.23
N ILE A 24 -7.97 -23.34 -4.00
CA ILE A 24 -6.91 -23.86 -3.14
C ILE A 24 -6.98 -25.38 -3.18
N CYS A 25 -5.90 -25.98 -3.66
CA CYS A 25 -5.72 -27.42 -3.75
C CYS A 25 -4.58 -27.87 -2.83
N VAL A 26 -4.73 -29.05 -2.24
CA VAL A 26 -3.62 -29.75 -1.57
C VAL A 26 -3.21 -30.92 -2.46
N CYS A 27 -1.95 -30.93 -2.85
CA CYS A 27 -1.36 -31.90 -3.76
C CYS A 27 -0.32 -32.76 -3.03
N GLU A 28 -0.31 -34.05 -3.34
CA GLU A 28 0.67 -35.02 -2.88
C GLU A 28 1.81 -35.10 -3.92
N ALA A 29 3.02 -34.72 -3.52
CA ALA A 29 4.18 -34.61 -4.40
C ALA A 29 4.67 -35.96 -4.94
N THR A 30 4.42 -37.05 -4.19
CA THR A 30 4.85 -38.41 -4.56
C THR A 30 3.98 -39.04 -5.64
N THR A 31 2.70 -38.69 -5.70
CA THR A 31 1.72 -39.26 -6.65
C THR A 31 1.24 -38.27 -7.70
N GLY A 32 1.40 -36.97 -7.47
CA GLY A 32 0.81 -35.90 -8.28
C GLY A 32 -0.69 -35.71 -8.06
N ALA A 33 -1.30 -36.44 -7.11
CA ALA A 33 -2.73 -36.33 -6.83
C ALA A 33 -3.04 -35.00 -6.13
N CYS A 34 -3.93 -34.20 -6.70
CA CYS A 34 -4.42 -32.94 -6.13
C CYS A 34 -5.88 -33.06 -5.72
N SER A 35 -6.21 -32.56 -4.53
CA SER A 35 -7.58 -32.50 -4.02
C SER A 35 -7.98 -31.04 -3.80
N GLU A 36 -9.09 -30.64 -4.39
CA GLU A 36 -9.70 -29.32 -4.18
C GLU A 36 -10.17 -29.21 -2.73
N LYS A 37 -9.78 -28.11 -2.07
CA LYS A 37 -10.15 -27.83 -0.67
C LYS A 37 -11.11 -26.69 -0.55
N HIS A 38 -10.90 -25.63 -1.32
CA HIS A 38 -11.73 -24.45 -1.22
C HIS A 38 -11.69 -23.62 -2.50
N THR A 39 -12.87 -23.23 -2.97
CA THR A 39 -13.05 -22.37 -4.13
C THR A 39 -13.62 -21.03 -3.69
N MET A 40 -12.95 -19.95 -4.10
CA MET A 40 -13.37 -18.59 -3.86
C MET A 40 -13.74 -17.93 -5.19
N VAL A 41 -14.92 -17.33 -5.24
CA VAL A 41 -15.25 -16.35 -6.26
C VAL A 41 -14.60 -15.04 -5.83
N MET A 42 -13.73 -14.49 -6.67
CA MET A 42 -13.06 -13.22 -6.42
C MET A 42 -13.62 -12.16 -7.35
N ASP A 43 -13.69 -10.92 -6.87
CA ASP A 43 -13.84 -9.77 -7.75
C ASP A 43 -12.48 -9.41 -8.36
N LEU A 44 -12.44 -9.10 -9.67
CA LEU A 44 -11.21 -8.83 -10.45
C LEU A 44 -10.24 -7.83 -9.80
N MET A 45 -10.75 -6.97 -8.91
CA MET A 45 -10.02 -5.88 -8.27
C MET A 45 -9.47 -6.22 -6.89
N GLN A 46 -9.72 -7.42 -6.37
CA GLN A 46 -9.02 -7.91 -5.21
C GLN A 46 -7.61 -8.29 -5.64
N ASN A 47 -6.74 -7.29 -5.65
CA ASN A 47 -5.30 -7.47 -5.80
C ASN A 47 -4.77 -8.17 -4.54
N GLN A 48 -5.19 -9.43 -4.33
CA GLN A 48 -4.73 -10.21 -3.21
C GLN A 48 -3.25 -10.46 -3.45
N ARG A 49 -2.40 -9.82 -2.65
CA ARG A 49 -1.06 -10.35 -2.38
C ARG A 49 -1.24 -11.84 -2.18
N GLN A 50 -0.48 -12.65 -2.91
CA GLN A 50 -0.63 -14.11 -2.89
C GLN A 50 -0.45 -14.62 -1.46
N GLU A 51 -1.55 -14.72 -0.75
CA GLU A 51 -1.53 -15.02 0.66
C GLU A 51 -1.24 -16.47 0.88
N VAL A 52 -0.36 -16.70 1.82
CA VAL A 52 0.14 -18.00 2.17
C VAL A 52 -0.68 -18.50 3.35
N PRO A 53 -1.56 -19.49 3.16
CA PRO A 53 -2.30 -20.08 4.27
C PRO A 53 -1.35 -20.75 5.26
N LEU A 54 -1.75 -20.73 6.53
CA LEU A 54 -1.11 -21.50 7.59
C LEU A 54 -1.89 -22.80 7.76
N PHE A 55 -1.17 -23.92 7.77
CA PHE A 55 -1.77 -25.24 7.97
C PHE A 55 -1.47 -25.73 9.36
N SER A 56 -2.40 -26.52 9.90
CA SER A 56 -2.11 -27.28 11.09
C SER A 56 -1.07 -28.38 10.83
N SER A 57 -0.38 -28.83 11.87
CA SER A 57 0.68 -29.85 11.79
C SER A 57 0.17 -31.19 11.23
N ASP A 58 -1.07 -31.54 11.56
CA ASP A 58 -1.78 -32.71 11.03
C ASP A 58 -2.39 -32.47 9.63
N GLY A 59 -2.39 -31.22 9.16
CA GLY A 59 -3.00 -30.79 7.92
C GLY A 59 -4.52 -30.98 7.88
N SER A 60 -5.20 -31.02 9.03
CA SER A 60 -6.66 -31.13 9.13
C SER A 60 -7.36 -29.78 8.98
N TRP A 61 -6.71 -28.69 9.35
CA TRP A 61 -7.21 -27.32 9.26
C TRP A 61 -6.23 -26.42 8.53
N PHE A 62 -6.76 -25.36 7.92
CA PHE A 62 -5.95 -24.26 7.42
C PHE A 62 -6.61 -22.92 7.72
N TYR A 63 -5.75 -21.92 7.86
CA TYR A 63 -6.08 -20.56 8.23
C TYR A 63 -5.66 -19.63 7.11
N LEU A 64 -6.56 -18.74 6.72
CA LEU A 64 -6.32 -17.72 5.71
C LEU A 64 -7.18 -16.49 6.00
N THR A 65 -6.91 -15.37 5.34
CA THR A 65 -7.75 -14.18 5.52
C THR A 65 -8.81 -14.09 4.44
N LEU A 66 -10.08 -14.06 4.86
CA LEU A 66 -11.25 -13.94 3.99
C LEU A 66 -11.97 -12.61 4.24
N PRO A 67 -12.61 -12.03 3.22
CA PRO A 67 -13.55 -10.93 3.41
C PRO A 67 -14.72 -11.38 4.29
N ALA A 68 -14.92 -10.71 5.42
CA ALA A 68 -16.04 -10.93 6.33
C ALA A 68 -16.92 -9.68 6.35
N LYS A 69 -18.24 -9.87 6.24
CA LYS A 69 -19.22 -8.77 6.31
C LYS A 69 -19.29 -8.19 7.72
N GLN A 70 -19.05 -6.89 7.84
CA GLN A 70 -19.08 -6.12 9.10
C GLN A 70 -20.23 -5.09 9.11
N GLY A 71 -21.37 -5.45 8.52
CA GLY A 71 -22.56 -4.59 8.43
C GLY A 71 -22.42 -3.45 7.42
N ALA A 72 -22.91 -2.25 7.77
CA ALA A 72 -23.00 -1.11 6.86
C ALA A 72 -21.65 -0.53 6.41
N ARG A 73 -20.55 -0.92 7.08
CA ARG A 73 -19.18 -0.49 6.76
C ARG A 73 -18.51 -1.34 5.68
N GLY A 74 -19.14 -2.42 5.25
CA GLY A 74 -18.64 -3.29 4.18
C GLY A 74 -17.95 -4.55 4.70
N GLU A 75 -17.03 -5.08 3.91
CA GLU A 75 -16.29 -6.30 4.17
C GLU A 75 -14.84 -6.01 4.55
N PHE A 76 -14.36 -6.63 5.61
CA PHE A 76 -12.98 -6.51 6.08
C PHE A 76 -12.33 -7.89 6.08
N ARG A 77 -11.02 -7.93 5.85
CA ARG A 77 -10.25 -9.16 5.79
C ARG A 77 -9.97 -9.65 7.19
N HIS A 78 -10.47 -10.84 7.50
CA HIS A 78 -10.36 -11.44 8.81
C HIS A 78 -9.92 -12.89 8.70
N ILE A 79 -9.31 -13.39 9.78
CA ILE A 79 -8.83 -14.76 9.84
C ILE A 79 -10.03 -15.71 9.83
N ALA A 80 -10.02 -16.65 8.90
CA ALA A 80 -10.97 -17.74 8.80
C ALA A 80 -10.24 -19.07 8.92
N SER A 81 -10.82 -20.01 9.68
CA SER A 81 -10.42 -21.42 9.68
C SER A 81 -11.35 -22.24 8.81
N LEU A 82 -10.76 -23.16 8.04
CA LEU A 82 -11.46 -24.09 7.18
C LEU A 82 -10.86 -25.50 7.31
N PRO A 83 -11.69 -26.55 7.22
CA PRO A 83 -11.20 -27.92 7.21
C PRO A 83 -10.51 -28.24 5.88
N ALA A 84 -9.39 -28.96 5.95
CA ALA A 84 -8.59 -29.40 4.79
C ALA A 84 -9.02 -30.79 4.27
N GLN A 85 -10.01 -31.45 4.87
CA GLN A 85 -10.61 -32.67 4.32
C GLN A 85 -11.65 -32.32 3.25
N PRO A 86 -11.90 -33.19 2.26
CA PRO A 86 -12.88 -32.90 1.21
C PRO A 86 -14.23 -32.62 1.85
N ALA A 87 -14.68 -31.38 1.74
CA ALA A 87 -15.94 -30.96 2.30
C ALA A 87 -17.09 -31.68 1.57
N ILE A 88 -17.70 -32.63 2.27
CA ILE A 88 -19.16 -32.85 2.19
C ILE A 88 -19.81 -31.45 2.30
N PRO A 89 -20.84 -31.08 1.51
CA PRO A 89 -21.01 -29.70 1.07
C PRO A 89 -21.03 -28.65 2.20
N THR A 90 -20.16 -27.65 2.01
CA THR A 90 -20.20 -26.30 2.57
C THR A 90 -20.29 -26.18 4.10
N VAL A 91 -19.24 -26.57 4.82
CA VAL A 91 -19.01 -25.97 6.15
C VAL A 91 -18.59 -24.50 5.93
N PRO A 92 -19.34 -23.52 6.44
CA PRO A 92 -18.98 -22.12 6.29
C PRO A 92 -17.66 -21.83 7.02
N PRO A 93 -16.84 -20.87 6.53
CA PRO A 93 -15.62 -20.47 7.20
C PRO A 93 -15.93 -19.96 8.62
N ARG A 94 -15.18 -20.44 9.61
CA ARG A 94 -15.28 -19.94 10.99
C ARG A 94 -14.30 -18.79 11.15
N PHE A 95 -14.82 -17.59 11.37
CA PHE A 95 -13.99 -16.40 11.58
C PHE A 95 -13.48 -16.32 13.03
N LEU A 96 -12.16 -16.12 13.19
CA LEU A 96 -11.51 -15.95 14.50
C LEU A 96 -11.43 -14.47 14.90
N THR A 97 -11.55 -13.56 13.94
CA THR A 97 -11.45 -12.11 14.15
C THR A 97 -12.62 -11.37 13.51
N SER A 98 -12.98 -10.22 14.06
CA SER A 98 -14.00 -9.33 13.51
C SER A 98 -13.75 -7.89 13.95
N GLY A 99 -14.17 -6.94 13.13
CA GLY A 99 -14.06 -5.51 13.42
C GLY A 99 -13.96 -4.66 12.16
N ASN A 100 -13.91 -3.34 12.33
CA ASN A 100 -13.79 -2.41 11.20
C ASN A 100 -12.31 -2.13 10.87
N TRP A 101 -11.55 -3.20 10.63
CA TRP A 101 -10.10 -3.19 10.39
C TRP A 101 -9.68 -4.46 9.64
N ASP A 102 -8.54 -4.42 8.95
CA ASP A 102 -8.07 -5.56 8.16
C ASP A 102 -6.93 -6.32 8.84
N VAL A 103 -6.98 -7.65 8.75
CA VAL A 103 -5.81 -8.52 8.90
C VAL A 103 -5.00 -8.45 7.61
N THR A 104 -3.73 -8.12 7.73
CA THR A 104 -2.86 -7.83 6.59
C THR A 104 -1.92 -8.98 6.26
N VAL A 105 -1.40 -9.66 7.28
CA VAL A 105 -0.48 -10.80 7.13
C VAL A 105 -0.71 -11.79 8.27
N LEU A 106 -0.76 -13.08 7.95
CA LEU A 106 -0.65 -14.15 8.94
C LEU A 106 0.83 -14.47 9.15
N CYS A 107 1.31 -14.35 10.39
CA CYS A 107 2.73 -14.47 10.72
C CYS A 107 3.09 -15.89 11.17
N ALA A 108 2.33 -16.47 12.09
CA ALA A 108 2.64 -17.79 12.66
C ALA A 108 1.41 -18.45 13.29
N LEU A 109 1.46 -19.78 13.37
CA LEU A 109 0.51 -20.62 14.08
C LEU A 109 1.29 -21.39 15.16
N ASP A 110 0.89 -21.21 16.42
CA ASP A 110 1.45 -21.90 17.59
C ASP A 110 0.37 -22.82 18.16
N GLU A 111 0.42 -24.09 17.75
CA GLU A 111 -0.55 -25.10 18.18
C GLU A 111 -0.38 -25.50 19.64
N ASP A 112 0.87 -25.53 20.12
CA ASP A 112 1.20 -25.93 21.50
C ASP A 112 0.52 -25.00 22.52
N ASN A 113 0.46 -23.70 22.20
CA ASN A 113 -0.19 -22.69 23.04
C ASN A 113 -1.58 -22.28 22.54
N GLY A 114 -2.07 -22.87 21.45
CA GLY A 114 -3.39 -22.58 20.88
C GLY A 114 -3.55 -21.15 20.34
N LYS A 115 -2.51 -20.56 19.74
CA LYS A 115 -2.49 -19.16 19.29
C LYS A 115 -2.16 -18.99 17.81
N ILE A 116 -2.74 -17.95 17.20
CA ILE A 116 -2.36 -17.45 15.88
C ILE A 116 -1.86 -16.01 15.97
N TYR A 117 -0.76 -15.72 15.27
CA TYR A 117 -0.11 -14.41 15.24
C TYR A 117 -0.30 -13.76 13.88
N PHE A 118 -0.62 -12.46 13.87
CA PHE A 118 -0.96 -11.74 12.64
C PHE A 118 -0.71 -10.22 12.78
N LEU A 119 -0.52 -9.56 11.64
CA LEU A 119 -0.46 -8.09 11.56
C LEU A 119 -1.83 -7.52 11.20
N SER A 120 -2.29 -6.49 11.90
CA SER A 120 -3.57 -5.84 11.61
C SER A 120 -3.49 -4.31 11.63
N THR A 121 -4.56 -3.69 11.14
CA THR A 121 -4.83 -2.24 11.22
C THR A 121 -5.84 -1.90 12.32
N GLU A 122 -5.93 -2.71 13.38
CA GLU A 122 -6.93 -2.55 14.44
C GLU A 122 -6.71 -1.26 15.25
N GLU A 123 -5.44 -0.91 15.53
CA GLU A 123 -5.09 0.34 16.22
C GLU A 123 -5.33 1.58 15.34
N SER A 124 -4.78 1.58 14.13
CA SER A 124 -5.01 2.65 13.15
C SER A 124 -4.88 2.11 11.72
N ARG A 125 -5.45 2.83 10.75
CA ARG A 125 -5.47 2.42 9.34
C ARG A 125 -4.08 2.49 8.71
N GLN A 126 -3.30 3.48 9.14
CA GLN A 126 -1.96 3.77 8.64
C GLN A 126 -0.85 3.02 9.41
N SER A 127 -1.17 2.41 10.56
CA SER A 127 -0.26 1.62 11.38
C SER A 127 -0.37 0.12 11.09
N ARG A 128 0.59 -0.66 11.60
CA ARG A 128 0.62 -2.11 11.51
C ARG A 128 1.12 -2.67 12.82
N HIS A 129 0.27 -3.31 13.60
CA HIS A 129 0.68 -3.92 14.86
C HIS A 129 0.57 -5.45 14.81
N LEU A 130 1.42 -6.12 15.59
CA LEU A 130 1.39 -7.56 15.77
C LEU A 130 0.41 -7.91 16.88
N TYR A 131 -0.52 -8.80 16.56
CA TYR A 131 -1.53 -9.33 17.47
C TYR A 131 -1.40 -10.84 17.58
N SER A 132 -1.93 -11.36 18.69
CA SER A 132 -2.23 -12.78 18.87
C SER A 132 -3.73 -12.97 19.09
N ALA A 133 -4.30 -14.05 18.57
CA ALA A 133 -5.64 -14.51 18.88
C ALA A 133 -5.62 -15.99 19.31
N ASP A 134 -6.50 -16.37 20.24
CA ASP A 134 -6.71 -17.77 20.58
C ASP A 134 -7.42 -18.52 19.44
N LEU A 135 -7.06 -19.80 19.23
CA LEU A 135 -7.65 -20.66 18.19
C LEU A 135 -9.00 -21.25 18.58
N GLU A 136 -9.28 -21.33 19.88
CA GLU A 136 -10.50 -21.90 20.45
C GLU A 136 -11.14 -20.95 21.47
N GLY A 137 -12.34 -21.29 21.94
CA GLY A 137 -13.07 -20.48 22.91
C GLY A 137 -13.58 -19.15 22.34
N ILE A 138 -13.33 -18.06 23.07
CA ILE A 138 -13.87 -16.71 22.80
C ILE A 138 -13.00 -15.96 21.77
N PHE A 139 -11.88 -16.56 21.33
CA PHE A 139 -10.93 -15.92 20.41
C PHE A 139 -10.40 -14.60 20.97
N GLN A 140 -9.91 -14.63 22.21
CA GLN A 140 -9.38 -13.44 22.85
C GLN A 140 -8.20 -12.92 22.04
N ARG A 141 -8.26 -11.63 21.70
CA ARG A 141 -7.22 -10.93 20.95
C ARG A 141 -6.39 -10.07 21.87
N GLN A 142 -5.08 -10.04 21.63
CA GLN A 142 -4.13 -9.23 22.36
C GLN A 142 -3.16 -8.56 21.39
N CYS A 143 -2.99 -7.25 21.53
CA CYS A 143 -1.93 -6.52 20.84
C CYS A 143 -0.60 -6.74 21.55
N LEU A 144 0.41 -7.22 20.83
CA LEU A 144 1.75 -7.46 21.37
C LEU A 144 2.65 -6.23 21.26
N THR A 145 2.39 -5.35 20.29
CA THR A 145 3.30 -4.24 19.94
C THR A 145 2.80 -2.85 20.29
N CYS A 146 1.52 -2.68 20.67
CA CYS A 146 0.89 -1.36 20.84
C CYS A 146 1.60 -0.46 21.86
N TYR A 147 2.26 -1.04 22.87
CA TYR A 147 2.98 -0.33 23.93
C TYR A 147 4.38 -0.92 24.16
N LEU A 148 4.95 -1.58 23.14
CA LEU A 148 6.20 -2.32 23.27
C LEU A 148 7.44 -1.47 22.97
N LEU A 149 7.37 -0.64 21.93
CA LEU A 149 8.47 0.20 21.46
C LEU A 149 7.97 1.62 21.20
N ASP A 150 8.52 2.58 21.94
CA ASP A 150 8.19 4.00 21.77
C ASP A 150 8.64 4.50 20.39
N GLY A 151 7.81 5.35 19.77
CA GLY A 151 8.08 5.92 18.46
C GLY A 151 7.92 4.93 17.29
N CYS A 152 7.29 3.78 17.53
CA CYS A 152 7.04 2.79 16.50
C CYS A 152 5.59 2.29 16.48
N SER A 153 4.98 2.32 15.30
CA SER A 153 3.61 1.90 15.06
C SER A 153 3.44 1.09 13.76
N PHE A 154 4.46 1.04 12.91
CA PHE A 154 4.45 0.23 11.70
C PHE A 154 5.42 -0.94 11.83
N PHE A 155 4.88 -2.15 12.02
CA PHE A 155 5.65 -3.35 12.30
C PHE A 155 5.56 -4.39 11.18
N LYS A 156 6.65 -5.14 11.04
CA LYS A 156 6.69 -6.46 10.37
C LYS A 156 7.24 -7.47 11.37
N ALA A 157 6.76 -8.71 11.33
CA ALA A 157 7.23 -9.77 12.23
C ALA A 157 7.55 -11.06 11.46
N GLU A 158 8.62 -11.73 11.87
CA GLU A 158 9.03 -13.04 11.36
C GLU A 158 9.30 -13.98 12.53
N PHE A 159 8.59 -15.10 12.58
CA PHE A 159 8.68 -16.05 13.68
C PHE A 159 9.74 -17.12 13.40
N SER A 160 10.41 -17.56 14.46
CA SER A 160 11.25 -18.76 14.43
C SER A 160 10.42 -20.00 14.03
N PRO A 161 11.03 -21.03 13.41
CA PRO A 161 10.31 -22.23 12.96
C PRO A 161 9.54 -22.99 14.05
N ASN A 162 9.92 -22.81 15.33
CA ASN A 162 9.27 -23.40 16.50
C ASN A 162 8.42 -22.40 17.30
N GLN A 163 8.19 -21.19 16.76
CA GLN A 163 7.35 -20.13 17.33
C GLN A 163 7.77 -19.65 18.73
N LYS A 164 8.95 -20.02 19.25
CA LYS A 164 9.42 -19.60 20.59
C LYS A 164 9.96 -18.18 20.62
N TYR A 165 10.48 -17.72 19.49
CA TYR A 165 11.01 -16.38 19.30
C TYR A 165 10.46 -15.77 18.01
N PHE A 166 10.48 -14.45 17.94
CA PHE A 166 10.19 -13.72 16.71
C PHE A 166 11.11 -12.50 16.57
N THR A 167 11.48 -12.21 15.34
CA THR A 167 12.15 -10.99 14.94
C THR A 167 11.08 -9.96 14.61
N LEU A 168 11.13 -8.82 15.28
CA LEU A 168 10.24 -7.69 15.07
C LEU A 168 11.01 -6.58 14.37
N TYR A 169 10.47 -6.13 13.25
CA TYR A 169 10.99 -5.01 12.47
C TYR A 169 10.08 -3.83 12.75
N CYS A 170 10.59 -2.86 13.49
CA CYS A 170 10.03 -1.52 13.56
C CYS A 170 10.40 -0.79 12.27
N LEU A 171 9.43 -0.49 11.42
CA LEU A 171 9.63 0.17 10.12
C LEU A 171 9.21 1.64 10.14
N GLY A 172 8.64 2.15 11.22
CA GLY A 172 8.26 3.57 11.34
C GLY A 172 7.25 3.84 12.45
N PRO A 173 6.92 5.12 12.71
CA PRO A 173 7.33 6.32 11.97
C PRO A 173 8.74 6.83 12.30
N GLY A 174 9.31 6.41 13.43
CA GLY A 174 10.70 6.73 13.77
C GLY A 174 11.72 6.01 12.89
N VAL A 175 13.01 6.23 13.17
CA VAL A 175 14.11 5.51 12.52
C VAL A 175 13.91 4.00 12.71
N PRO A 176 13.95 3.18 11.64
CA PRO A 176 13.70 1.75 11.72
C PRO A 176 14.66 1.03 12.68
N LYS A 177 14.14 0.01 13.37
CA LYS A 177 14.89 -0.82 14.32
C LYS A 177 14.49 -2.28 14.18
N VAL A 178 15.40 -3.18 14.53
CA VAL A 178 15.16 -4.63 14.50
C VAL A 178 15.46 -5.21 15.87
N THR A 179 14.50 -5.93 16.43
CA THR A 179 14.55 -6.53 17.75
C THR A 179 14.15 -8.00 17.71
N VAL A 180 14.67 -8.80 18.64
CA VAL A 180 14.30 -10.22 18.81
C VAL A 180 13.64 -10.41 20.15
N HIS A 181 12.45 -11.01 20.12
CA HIS A 181 11.57 -11.18 21.27
C HIS A 181 11.34 -12.66 21.54
N SER A 182 11.11 -12.98 22.82
CA SER A 182 10.55 -14.26 23.23
C SER A 182 9.02 -14.22 23.14
N THR A 183 8.40 -15.26 22.60
CA THR A 183 6.93 -15.35 22.51
C THR A 183 6.28 -15.44 23.89
N LYS A 184 6.97 -16.01 24.89
CA LYS A 184 6.46 -16.13 26.27
C LYS A 184 6.47 -14.81 27.02
N ASP A 185 7.47 -13.97 26.75
CA ASP A 185 7.63 -12.65 27.37
C ASP A 185 8.15 -11.67 26.30
N PRO A 186 7.24 -11.07 25.51
CA PRO A 186 7.60 -10.15 24.45
C PRO A 186 8.33 -8.90 24.95
N SER A 187 8.16 -8.49 26.20
CA SER A 187 8.76 -7.29 26.76
C SER A 187 10.27 -7.41 26.94
N ARG A 188 10.79 -8.65 27.08
CA ARG A 188 12.22 -8.92 27.22
C ARG A 188 12.82 -9.23 25.85
N TYR A 189 13.43 -8.22 25.22
CA TYR A 189 13.98 -8.32 23.88
C TYR A 189 15.46 -7.92 23.81
N ILE A 190 16.08 -8.30 22.69
CA ILE A 190 17.44 -7.94 22.32
C ILE A 190 17.35 -7.07 21.06
N VAL A 191 18.14 -6.01 21.00
CA VAL A 191 18.26 -5.17 19.81
C VAL A 191 19.29 -5.79 18.87
N LEU A 192 18.89 -6.06 17.62
CA LEU A 192 19.79 -6.55 16.57
C LEU A 192 20.37 -5.39 15.74
N GLU A 193 19.55 -4.39 15.44
CA GLU A 193 19.93 -3.23 14.64
C GLU A 193 19.13 -2.01 15.13
N ASP A 194 19.79 -0.92 15.46
CA ASP A 194 19.17 0.31 15.97
C ASP A 194 19.30 1.50 15.02
N ASN A 195 20.04 1.34 13.92
CA ASN A 195 20.34 2.37 12.95
C ASN A 195 20.87 3.66 13.59
N THR A 196 21.71 3.55 14.62
CA THR A 196 22.36 4.68 15.30
C THR A 196 23.03 5.66 14.33
N PRO A 197 23.81 5.25 13.31
CA PRO A 197 24.42 6.19 12.36
C PRO A 197 23.39 7.00 11.58
N LEU A 198 22.24 6.40 11.23
CA LEU A 198 21.16 7.11 10.54
C LEU A 198 20.46 8.10 11.47
N SER A 199 20.22 7.71 12.72
CA SER A 199 19.63 8.59 13.73
C SER A 199 20.49 9.83 13.98
N GLU A 200 21.80 9.65 14.13
CA GLU A 200 22.77 10.74 14.27
C GLU A 200 22.81 11.64 13.04
N ALA A 201 22.80 11.06 11.84
CA ALA A 201 22.77 11.82 10.58
C ALA A 201 21.51 12.67 10.41
N LEU A 202 20.40 12.30 11.05
CA LEU A 202 19.12 13.01 10.98
C LEU A 202 18.94 14.04 12.11
N HIS A 203 19.63 13.91 13.24
CA HIS A 203 19.41 14.73 14.44
C HIS A 203 19.49 16.26 14.19
N GLY A 204 20.34 16.71 13.26
CA GLY A 204 20.48 18.12 12.90
C GLY A 204 19.66 18.59 11.69
N LYS A 205 18.85 17.71 11.09
CA LYS A 205 18.11 18.01 9.85
C LYS A 205 16.69 18.47 10.16
N ARG A 206 16.19 19.44 9.39
CA ARG A 206 14.81 19.93 9.49
C ARG A 206 13.87 18.99 8.76
N LEU A 207 13.53 17.87 9.38
CA LEU A 207 12.59 16.92 8.79
C LEU A 207 11.16 17.49 8.80
N PRO A 208 10.36 17.18 7.77
CA PRO A 208 8.99 17.65 7.69
C PRO A 208 8.09 16.94 8.71
N GLU A 209 7.08 17.65 9.18
CA GLU A 209 6.09 17.12 10.13
C GLU A 209 4.94 16.45 9.36
N THR A 210 4.62 15.23 9.74
CA THR A 210 3.57 14.45 9.06
C THR A 210 2.27 14.48 9.83
N VAL A 211 1.17 14.80 9.14
CA VAL A 211 -0.19 14.84 9.68
C VAL A 211 -1.09 13.97 8.82
N PHE A 212 -1.90 13.13 9.47
CA PHE A 212 -2.92 12.32 8.81
C PHE A 212 -4.27 13.00 8.89
N LYS A 213 -4.99 13.04 7.77
CA LYS A 213 -6.33 13.65 7.71
C LYS A 213 -7.27 12.79 6.87
N THR A 214 -8.54 12.78 7.26
CA THR A 214 -9.59 12.16 6.44
C THR A 214 -10.50 13.26 5.93
N LEU A 215 -10.65 13.36 4.61
CA LEU A 215 -11.58 14.29 3.98
C LEU A 215 -12.80 13.53 3.48
N THR A 216 -13.97 14.08 3.76
CA THR A 216 -15.25 13.55 3.25
C THR A 216 -15.72 14.46 2.12
N ALA A 217 -15.84 13.92 0.91
CA ALA A 217 -16.32 14.63 -0.28
C ALA A 217 -17.26 13.74 -1.10
N ASP A 218 -18.45 14.21 -1.44
CA ASP A 218 -19.42 13.51 -2.32
C ASP A 218 -19.65 12.02 -1.98
N ASN A 219 -19.92 11.68 -0.71
CA ASN A 219 -20.04 10.29 -0.26
C ASN A 219 -18.78 9.42 -0.49
N HIS A 220 -17.61 10.02 -0.65
CA HIS A 220 -16.30 9.38 -0.70
C HIS A 220 -15.42 9.91 0.43
N ASP A 221 -14.70 9.01 1.08
CA ASP A 221 -13.80 9.36 2.16
C ASP A 221 -12.39 9.15 1.60
N LEU A 222 -11.55 10.18 1.67
CA LEU A 222 -10.18 10.16 1.21
C LEU A 222 -9.25 10.24 2.41
N HIS A 223 -8.30 9.31 2.49
CA HIS A 223 -7.24 9.37 3.49
C HIS A 223 -6.07 10.16 2.93
N LEU A 224 -5.51 11.05 3.74
CA LEU A 224 -4.38 11.89 3.37
C LEU A 224 -3.24 11.73 4.35
N LYS A 225 -2.03 11.61 3.80
CA LYS A 225 -0.77 11.90 4.50
C LYS A 225 -0.31 13.27 4.01
N LEU A 226 -0.26 14.25 4.89
CA LEU A 226 0.32 15.57 4.60
C LEU A 226 1.68 15.64 5.29
N SER A 227 2.72 16.02 4.57
CA SER A 227 4.04 16.27 5.15
C SER A 227 4.42 17.73 4.91
N MET A 228 4.53 18.48 5.99
CA MET A 228 4.68 19.93 5.98
C MET A 228 6.10 20.33 6.38
N PRO A 229 6.72 21.32 5.71
CA PRO A 229 7.99 21.88 6.16
C PRO A 229 7.82 22.56 7.52
N GLN A 230 8.88 22.60 8.33
CA GLN A 230 8.82 23.27 9.63
C GLN A 230 8.55 24.78 9.47
N ARG A 231 7.76 25.37 10.37
CA ARG A 231 7.41 26.82 10.42
C ARG A 231 6.61 27.32 9.20
N TYR A 232 5.57 26.58 8.82
CA TYR A 232 4.71 26.87 7.66
C TYR A 232 3.51 27.81 7.95
N GLU A 233 3.21 28.09 9.22
CA GLU A 233 1.92 28.64 9.70
C GLU A 233 1.52 30.02 9.14
N ALA A 234 2.43 30.73 8.47
CA ALA A 234 2.17 32.05 7.89
C ALA A 234 2.59 32.18 6.41
N LYS A 235 2.75 31.06 5.68
CA LYS A 235 3.20 31.06 4.29
C LYS A 235 2.27 30.27 3.38
N LEU A 236 2.01 30.81 2.18
CA LEU A 236 1.48 30.02 1.07
C LEU A 236 2.59 29.11 0.55
N LEU A 237 2.36 27.80 0.59
CA LEU A 237 3.32 26.80 0.15
C LEU A 237 2.86 26.13 -1.15
N PRO A 238 3.78 25.85 -2.09
CA PRO A 238 3.47 24.97 -3.19
C PRO A 238 3.14 23.56 -2.67
N LEU A 239 2.12 22.93 -3.25
CA LEU A 239 1.70 21.58 -2.92
C LEU A 239 2.13 20.61 -4.01
N LEU A 240 2.83 19.55 -3.61
CA LEU A 240 3.14 18.40 -4.47
C LEU A 240 2.26 17.21 -4.06
N ILE A 241 1.40 16.77 -4.97
CA ILE A 241 0.59 15.55 -4.80
C ILE A 241 1.35 14.37 -5.39
N ILE A 242 1.61 13.37 -4.56
CA ILE A 242 2.28 12.13 -4.92
C ILE A 242 1.22 11.02 -4.97
N VAL A 243 1.15 10.34 -6.11
CA VAL A 243 0.18 9.29 -6.38
C VAL A 243 0.94 7.99 -6.61
N ASP A 244 0.58 6.95 -5.86
CA ASP A 244 1.26 5.66 -5.97
C ASP A 244 0.91 4.89 -7.25
N GLY A 245 1.88 4.09 -7.67
CA GLY A 245 1.98 3.29 -8.88
C GLY A 245 1.12 2.04 -8.92
N VAL A 246 0.65 1.52 -7.78
CA VAL A 246 0.23 0.12 -7.66
C VAL A 246 -1.21 0.01 -7.20
N PRO A 247 -2.12 -0.59 -7.99
CA PRO A 247 -3.49 -0.84 -7.54
C PRO A 247 -3.54 -1.65 -6.24
N GLY A 248 -4.34 -1.23 -5.26
CA GLY A 248 -4.47 -1.91 -3.98
C GLY A 248 -3.26 -1.79 -3.03
N SER A 249 -2.26 -0.97 -3.36
CA SER A 249 -1.29 -0.52 -2.37
C SER A 249 -1.91 0.51 -1.43
N GLN A 250 -1.17 0.84 -0.37
CA GLN A 250 -1.51 1.92 0.55
C GLN A 250 -0.32 2.87 0.61
N SER A 251 -0.55 4.13 0.26
CA SER A 251 0.48 5.18 0.27
C SER A 251 0.47 5.97 1.58
N VAL A 252 -0.70 6.04 2.22
CA VAL A 252 -0.90 6.74 3.49
C VAL A 252 -0.60 5.77 4.63
N THR A 253 0.69 5.68 4.94
CA THR A 253 1.23 4.82 6.01
C THR A 253 2.15 5.59 6.95
N GLU A 254 2.32 5.04 8.16
CA GLU A 254 3.32 5.46 9.15
C GLU A 254 4.68 4.79 8.92
N GLU A 255 4.89 4.11 7.80
CA GLU A 255 6.19 3.55 7.42
C GLU A 255 7.21 4.67 7.19
N PHE A 256 8.40 4.51 7.76
CA PHE A 256 9.50 5.44 7.60
C PHE A 256 10.03 5.38 6.17
N ALA A 257 10.04 6.53 5.51
CA ALA A 257 10.61 6.69 4.19
C ALA A 257 11.41 7.99 4.15
N MET A 258 12.56 7.95 3.49
CA MET A 258 13.40 9.11 3.21
C MET A 258 13.86 9.05 1.77
N GLY A 259 13.50 10.06 0.99
CA GLY A 259 13.85 10.17 -0.42
C GLY A 259 13.87 11.61 -0.91
N TRP A 260 13.72 11.76 -2.22
CA TRP A 260 13.66 13.07 -2.86
C TRP A 260 12.47 13.95 -2.43
N PRO A 261 11.28 13.41 -2.04
CA PRO A 261 10.18 14.25 -1.57
C PRO A 261 10.53 14.99 -0.28
N GLU A 262 11.09 14.28 0.71
CA GLU A 262 11.46 14.86 2.01
C GLU A 262 12.56 15.92 1.84
N VAL A 263 13.45 15.74 0.86
CA VAL A 263 14.43 16.78 0.47
C VAL A 263 13.71 18.03 -0.05
N LEU A 264 12.74 17.90 -0.96
CA LEU A 264 11.97 19.05 -1.45
C LEU A 264 11.21 19.77 -0.34
N ALA A 265 10.56 19.03 0.56
CA ALA A 265 9.88 19.64 1.70
C ALA A 265 10.86 20.39 2.60
N SER A 266 11.95 19.73 3.01
CA SER A 266 12.91 20.28 3.96
C SER A 266 13.71 21.48 3.40
N THR A 267 14.08 21.46 2.12
CA THR A 267 15.01 22.44 1.53
C THR A 267 14.34 23.51 0.67
N HIS A 268 13.12 23.25 0.18
CA HIS A 268 12.42 24.13 -0.76
C HIS A 268 11.03 24.56 -0.27
N ASP A 269 10.69 24.30 1.01
CA ASP A 269 9.41 24.66 1.61
C ASP A 269 8.19 24.15 0.78
N VAL A 270 8.27 22.93 0.26
CA VAL A 270 7.17 22.29 -0.50
C VAL A 270 6.32 21.42 0.42
N ALA A 271 5.01 21.65 0.44
CA ALA A 271 4.07 20.74 1.12
C ALA A 271 3.86 19.47 0.29
N LEU A 272 3.89 18.30 0.93
CA LEU A 272 3.69 17.02 0.26
C LEU A 272 2.35 16.42 0.67
N ALA A 273 1.65 15.79 -0.28
CA ALA A 273 0.42 15.06 -0.02
C ALA A 273 0.41 13.71 -0.72
N TRP A 274 0.11 12.65 0.04
CA TRP A 274 -0.28 11.34 -0.49
C TRP A 274 -1.76 11.12 -0.23
N VAL A 275 -2.44 10.48 -1.18
CA VAL A 275 -3.89 10.30 -1.15
C VAL A 275 -4.22 8.84 -1.42
N ASP A 276 -4.94 8.21 -0.49
CA ASP A 276 -5.51 6.89 -0.71
C ASP A 276 -7.03 6.99 -0.82
N GLY A 277 -7.58 6.30 -1.84
CA GLY A 277 -9.01 6.14 -2.04
C GLY A 277 -9.62 4.98 -1.25
N ARG A 278 -10.91 4.70 -1.51
CA ARG A 278 -11.71 3.71 -0.77
C ARG A 278 -11.31 2.24 -0.94
N SER A 279 -10.41 1.90 -1.87
CA SER A 279 -9.96 0.52 -2.10
C SER A 279 -8.64 0.17 -1.41
N GLY A 280 -8.21 0.97 -0.43
CA GLY A 280 -7.01 0.71 0.38
C GLY A 280 -7.26 -0.21 1.58
N VAL A 281 -6.17 -0.72 2.16
CA VAL A 281 -6.18 -1.50 3.40
C VAL A 281 -6.72 -0.65 4.56
N GLY A 282 -7.55 -1.24 5.42
CA GLY A 282 -8.15 -0.61 6.61
C GLY A 282 -9.45 0.16 6.35
N TRP A 283 -9.92 0.24 5.10
CA TRP A 283 -11.15 0.98 4.73
C TRP A 283 -12.41 0.14 4.67
N GLY A 284 -12.27 -1.18 4.53
CA GLY A 284 -13.37 -2.08 4.27
C GLY A 284 -13.84 -1.98 2.82
N GLN A 285 -13.91 -3.12 2.16
CA GLN A 285 -14.42 -3.22 0.80
C GLN A 285 -15.95 -3.19 0.86
N LYS A 286 -16.58 -2.10 0.41
CA LYS A 286 -17.94 -2.22 -0.09
C LYS A 286 -17.84 -2.82 -1.49
N ILE A 287 -18.66 -3.82 -1.79
CA ILE A 287 -18.78 -4.39 -3.15
C ILE A 287 -19.32 -3.28 -4.07
N SER A 288 -18.45 -2.35 -4.46
CA SER A 288 -18.61 -1.53 -5.64
C SER A 288 -17.65 -2.13 -6.64
N SER A 289 -18.14 -3.10 -7.40
CA SER A 289 -17.44 -3.71 -8.52
C SER A 289 -17.08 -2.60 -9.50
N VAL A 290 -15.87 -2.05 -9.36
CA VAL A 290 -15.31 -1.19 -10.39
C VAL A 290 -15.05 -2.09 -11.59
N ASP A 291 -15.88 -1.98 -12.63
CA ASP A 291 -15.72 -2.78 -13.85
C ASP A 291 -14.35 -2.47 -14.46
N PRO A 292 -13.41 -3.43 -14.47
CA PRO A 292 -12.06 -3.19 -14.97
C PRO A 292 -12.06 -2.80 -16.45
N ARG A 293 -13.09 -3.20 -17.21
CA ARG A 293 -13.29 -2.80 -18.61
C ARG A 293 -13.61 -1.33 -18.78
N LYS A 294 -14.05 -0.66 -17.70
CA LYS A 294 -14.37 0.76 -17.67
C LYS A 294 -13.27 1.61 -17.05
N LEU A 295 -12.12 1.03 -16.69
CA LEU A 295 -11.05 1.74 -15.99
C LEU A 295 -10.62 3.02 -16.73
N SER A 296 -10.59 3.01 -18.07
CA SER A 296 -10.27 4.18 -18.90
C SER A 296 -11.32 5.31 -18.89
N SER A 297 -12.57 4.96 -18.58
CA SER A 297 -13.75 5.83 -18.59
C SER A 297 -14.19 6.33 -17.21
N LEU A 298 -13.56 5.83 -16.14
CA LEU A 298 -13.83 6.29 -14.79
C LEU A 298 -13.29 7.70 -14.57
N ARG A 299 -13.96 8.45 -13.69
CA ARG A 299 -13.45 9.74 -13.24
C ARG A 299 -12.20 9.52 -12.40
N VAL A 300 -11.30 10.50 -12.40
CA VAL A 300 -10.06 10.51 -11.60
C VAL A 300 -10.32 10.13 -10.14
N LYS A 301 -11.40 10.65 -9.54
CA LYS A 301 -11.78 10.35 -8.15
C LYS A 301 -12.10 8.88 -7.87
N ASP A 302 -12.57 8.16 -8.88
CA ASP A 302 -12.93 6.73 -8.78
C ASP A 302 -11.71 5.82 -9.06
N GLN A 303 -10.57 6.39 -9.49
CA GLN A 303 -9.35 5.67 -9.87
C GLN A 303 -8.26 5.67 -8.78
N LEU A 304 -8.41 6.47 -7.73
CA LEU A 304 -7.37 6.70 -6.69
C LEU A 304 -6.93 5.47 -5.89
N GLY A 305 -7.59 4.32 -6.01
CA GLY A 305 -7.08 3.08 -5.41
C GLY A 305 -7.05 1.88 -6.36
N VAL A 306 -7.14 2.14 -7.67
CA VAL A 306 -7.18 1.13 -8.74
C VAL A 306 -6.21 1.44 -9.89
N ALA A 307 -5.66 2.65 -9.95
CA ALA A 307 -4.83 3.11 -11.06
C ALA A 307 -3.33 3.07 -10.77
N PHE A 308 -2.56 3.16 -11.85
CA PHE A 308 -1.11 3.28 -11.81
C PHE A 308 -0.71 4.76 -11.74
N GLY A 309 0.12 5.14 -10.77
CA GLY A 309 0.57 6.51 -10.49
C GLY A 309 0.84 7.35 -11.74
N GLY A 310 1.72 6.92 -12.65
CA GLY A 310 2.01 7.68 -13.88
C GLY A 310 0.81 7.90 -14.81
N TYR A 311 -0.09 6.91 -14.91
CA TYR A 311 -1.36 7.05 -15.65
C TYR A 311 -2.28 8.05 -14.96
N LEU A 312 -2.43 7.95 -13.63
CA LEU A 312 -3.33 8.80 -12.87
C LEU A 312 -2.83 10.25 -12.84
N SER A 313 -1.53 10.48 -12.71
CA SER A 313 -0.93 11.82 -12.80
C SER A 313 -1.24 12.50 -14.14
N LEU A 314 -1.12 11.79 -15.26
CA LEU A 314 -1.45 12.34 -16.58
C LEU A 314 -2.96 12.57 -16.75
N LYS A 315 -3.80 11.67 -16.23
CA LYS A 315 -5.26 11.84 -16.22
C LYS A 315 -5.70 13.03 -15.37
N MET A 316 -5.09 13.24 -14.21
CA MET A 316 -5.33 14.39 -13.35
C MET A 316 -5.00 15.69 -14.09
N LEU A 317 -3.81 15.76 -14.71
CA LEU A 317 -3.41 16.91 -15.51
C LEU A 317 -4.39 17.22 -16.65
N ALA A 318 -4.87 16.19 -17.35
CA ALA A 318 -5.81 16.35 -18.45
C ALA A 318 -7.26 16.69 -18.01
N ALA A 319 -7.67 16.25 -16.82
CA ALA A 319 -9.06 16.39 -16.35
C ALA A 319 -9.35 17.76 -15.72
N THR A 320 -8.33 18.46 -15.24
CA THR A 320 -8.50 19.71 -14.51
C THR A 320 -7.83 20.85 -15.26
N ASN A 321 -8.60 21.84 -15.68
CA ASN A 321 -8.03 23.03 -16.30
C ASN A 321 -7.45 23.92 -15.18
N ARG A 322 -6.17 24.28 -15.27
CA ARG A 322 -5.47 25.24 -14.38
C ARG A 322 -5.25 24.85 -12.90
N LEU A 323 -5.61 23.65 -12.43
CA LEU A 323 -5.28 23.23 -11.05
C LEU A 323 -3.83 22.81 -10.87
N PHE A 324 -3.23 22.18 -11.88
CA PHE A 324 -1.83 21.74 -11.85
C PHE A 324 -0.98 22.61 -12.76
N LYS A 325 0.03 23.28 -12.19
CA LYS A 325 1.01 24.06 -12.95
C LYS A 325 1.95 23.17 -13.78
N CYS A 326 2.30 22.00 -13.26
CA CYS A 326 3.12 21.00 -13.93
C CYS A 326 2.84 19.61 -13.37
N ALA A 327 3.30 18.59 -14.09
CA ALA A 327 3.30 17.20 -13.64
C ALA A 327 4.52 16.47 -14.20
N ALA A 328 5.00 15.48 -13.46
CA ALA A 328 6.00 14.53 -13.92
C ALA A 328 5.42 13.11 -13.86
N ALA A 329 5.59 12.33 -14.91
CA ALA A 329 5.12 10.94 -14.97
C ALA A 329 6.30 10.03 -15.34
N VAL A 330 6.65 9.12 -14.43
CA VAL A 330 7.77 8.19 -14.59
C VAL A 330 7.24 6.85 -15.07
N ALA A 331 7.78 6.35 -16.19
CA ALA A 331 7.34 5.11 -16.82
C ALA A 331 5.80 4.97 -16.84
N PRO A 332 5.06 5.93 -17.45
CA PRO A 332 3.61 5.93 -17.40
C PRO A 332 3.04 4.82 -18.29
N ILE A 333 2.00 4.15 -17.78
CA ILE A 333 1.14 3.31 -18.60
C ILE A 333 0.12 4.22 -19.27
N THR A 334 0.06 4.20 -20.60
CA THR A 334 -0.78 5.14 -21.37
C THR A 334 -1.91 4.44 -22.11
N ASP A 335 -1.78 3.13 -22.36
CA ASP A 335 -2.80 2.29 -22.99
C ASP A 335 -2.74 0.88 -22.38
N PHE A 336 -3.80 0.45 -21.71
CA PHE A 336 -3.89 -0.88 -21.09
C PHE A 336 -3.84 -2.03 -22.11
N LYS A 337 -4.08 -1.78 -23.41
CA LYS A 337 -3.91 -2.80 -24.46
C LYS A 337 -2.45 -3.22 -24.66
N LEU A 338 -1.52 -2.31 -24.37
CA LEU A 338 -0.08 -2.57 -24.44
C LEU A 338 0.46 -3.14 -23.11
N TYR A 339 -0.41 -3.23 -22.09
CA TYR A 339 0.02 -3.44 -20.72
C TYR A 339 0.18 -4.93 -20.38
N THR A 340 1.42 -5.35 -20.24
CA THR A 340 1.86 -6.56 -19.53
C THR A 340 3.10 -6.27 -18.68
N ARG A 341 3.94 -5.36 -19.18
CA ARG A 341 4.94 -4.57 -18.46
C ARG A 341 4.89 -3.13 -18.97
N VAL A 342 5.55 -2.21 -18.25
CA VAL A 342 5.71 -0.84 -18.73
C VAL A 342 6.83 -0.78 -19.76
N HIS A 343 6.47 -0.91 -21.03
CA HIS A 343 7.41 -0.74 -22.15
C HIS A 343 7.58 0.74 -22.51
N PHE A 344 8.75 1.10 -23.06
CA PHE A 344 8.99 2.45 -23.59
C PHE A 344 7.97 2.88 -24.66
N GLN A 345 7.34 1.90 -25.33
CA GLN A 345 6.25 2.13 -26.28
C GLN A 345 5.11 3.01 -25.72
N HIS A 346 4.80 2.90 -24.42
CA HIS A 346 3.78 3.74 -23.80
C HIS A 346 4.13 5.24 -23.87
N SER A 347 5.38 5.58 -23.53
CA SER A 347 5.89 6.95 -23.63
C SER A 347 5.97 7.37 -25.10
N ALA A 348 6.47 6.53 -25.99
CA ALA A 348 6.58 6.85 -27.42
C ALA A 348 5.22 7.19 -28.07
N GLU A 349 4.17 6.40 -27.80
CA GLU A 349 2.82 6.68 -28.30
C GLU A 349 2.26 7.98 -27.69
N LEU A 350 2.47 8.22 -26.39
CA LEU A 350 2.06 9.47 -25.75
C LEU A 350 2.73 10.69 -26.39
N LEU A 351 4.05 10.63 -26.61
CA LEU A 351 4.81 11.70 -27.26
C LEU A 351 4.28 11.98 -28.68
N SER A 352 4.00 10.93 -29.44
CA SER A 352 3.39 11.05 -30.78
C SER A 352 2.04 11.80 -30.73
N ARG A 353 1.22 11.54 -29.70
CA ARG A 353 -0.05 12.27 -29.49
C ARG A 353 0.16 13.71 -29.04
N LEU A 354 1.11 13.96 -28.14
CA LEU A 354 1.42 15.31 -27.65
C LEU A 354 1.92 16.22 -28.78
N VAL A 355 2.77 15.69 -29.68
CA VAL A 355 3.23 16.42 -30.87
C VAL A 355 2.06 16.76 -31.80
N LYS A 356 1.14 15.81 -32.03
CA LYS A 356 -0.04 16.04 -32.90
C LYS A 356 -0.98 17.13 -32.40
N VAL A 357 -1.01 17.38 -31.09
CA VAL A 357 -1.83 18.43 -30.48
C VAL A 357 -1.01 19.66 -30.08
N GLU A 358 0.25 19.74 -30.53
CA GLU A 358 1.16 20.86 -30.27
C GLU A 358 1.34 21.17 -28.77
N ALA A 359 1.25 20.14 -27.92
CA ALA A 359 1.43 20.29 -26.50
C ALA A 359 2.92 20.41 -26.12
N ASN A 360 3.23 21.32 -25.20
CA ASN A 360 4.56 21.47 -24.63
C ASN A 360 4.87 20.30 -23.68
N TYR A 361 6.02 19.65 -23.87
CA TYR A 361 6.50 18.59 -22.99
C TYR A 361 8.03 18.59 -22.92
N SER A 362 8.57 17.87 -21.92
CA SER A 362 9.99 17.53 -21.83
C SER A 362 10.14 16.04 -21.60
N LEU A 363 11.25 15.46 -22.06
CA LEU A 363 11.53 14.03 -21.96
C LEU A 363 12.94 13.80 -21.41
N GLN A 364 13.05 12.91 -20.43
CA GLN A 364 14.32 12.36 -19.96
C GLN A 364 14.31 10.84 -20.16
N LEU A 365 15.31 10.32 -20.86
CA LEU A 365 15.50 8.88 -21.08
C LEU A 365 16.73 8.38 -20.33
N TYR A 366 16.64 7.13 -19.87
CA TYR A 366 17.75 6.39 -19.28
C TYR A 366 18.01 5.15 -20.15
N PRO A 367 18.99 5.19 -21.05
CA PRO A 367 19.34 4.05 -21.90
C PRO A 367 19.71 2.83 -21.06
N ASP A 368 19.30 1.64 -21.52
CA ASP A 368 19.57 0.34 -20.89
C ASP A 368 19.05 0.14 -19.45
N GLU A 369 18.25 1.08 -18.94
CA GLU A 369 17.59 0.99 -17.65
C GLU A 369 16.18 0.36 -17.74
N GLY A 370 15.74 -0.23 -16.63
CA GLY A 370 14.43 -0.86 -16.51
C GLY A 370 13.34 0.06 -15.93
N HIS A 371 12.20 -0.55 -15.61
CA HIS A 371 11.12 0.13 -14.84
C HIS A 371 11.62 0.61 -13.47
N THR A 372 12.49 -0.18 -12.84
CA THR A 372 13.29 0.23 -11.68
C THR A 372 14.69 0.51 -12.17
N LEU A 373 15.17 1.73 -11.93
CA LEU A 373 16.56 2.11 -12.22
C LEU A 373 17.49 1.28 -11.33
N ARG A 374 18.54 0.71 -11.93
CA ARG A 374 19.49 -0.18 -11.24
C ARG A 374 20.83 0.48 -11.03
N GLU A 375 21.32 1.23 -12.00
CA GLU A 375 22.63 1.85 -11.85
C GLU A 375 22.55 3.06 -10.92
N GLN A 376 23.49 3.13 -9.98
CA GLN A 376 23.52 4.21 -8.99
C GLN A 376 23.61 5.60 -9.63
N ARG A 377 24.35 5.73 -10.74
CA ARG A 377 24.44 6.99 -11.51
C ARG A 377 23.09 7.41 -12.07
N SER A 378 22.31 6.47 -12.60
CA SER A 378 20.99 6.71 -13.17
C SER A 378 20.00 7.12 -12.09
N ILE A 379 20.02 6.44 -10.94
CA ILE A 379 19.19 6.77 -9.76
C ILE A 379 19.49 8.19 -9.27
N GLN A 380 20.77 8.52 -9.08
CA GLN A 380 21.19 9.84 -8.61
C GLN A 380 20.82 10.94 -9.61
N HIS A 381 21.11 10.74 -10.90
CA HIS A 381 20.75 11.68 -11.95
C HIS A 381 19.22 11.87 -12.01
N PHE A 382 18.45 10.79 -11.94
CA PHE A 382 16.99 10.84 -11.91
C PHE A 382 16.44 11.69 -10.76
N GLN A 383 16.92 11.45 -9.55
CA GLN A 383 16.50 12.24 -8.38
C GLN A 383 16.86 13.72 -8.55
N GLN A 384 18.07 14.02 -9.03
CA GLN A 384 18.50 15.41 -9.28
C GLN A 384 17.65 16.09 -10.36
N THR A 385 17.42 15.43 -11.50
CA THR A 385 16.59 15.97 -12.59
C THR A 385 15.16 16.24 -12.11
N LEU A 386 14.57 15.31 -11.36
CA LEU A 386 13.20 15.43 -10.87
C LEU A 386 13.07 16.57 -9.85
N VAL A 387 13.98 16.64 -8.87
CA VAL A 387 14.01 17.72 -7.88
C VAL A 387 14.19 19.07 -8.56
N HIS A 388 15.11 19.18 -9.53
CA HIS A 388 15.35 20.42 -10.26
C HIS A 388 14.14 20.86 -11.10
N TYR A 389 13.49 19.92 -11.78
CA TYR A 389 12.28 20.19 -12.55
C TYR A 389 11.15 20.71 -11.65
N LEU A 390 10.88 20.01 -10.54
CA LEU A 390 9.82 20.37 -9.61
C LEU A 390 10.12 21.71 -8.93
N GLN A 391 11.36 21.95 -8.51
CA GLN A 391 11.77 23.24 -7.96
C GLN A 391 11.52 24.38 -8.94
N THR A 392 11.91 24.21 -10.21
CA THR A 392 11.75 25.24 -11.24
C THR A 392 10.28 25.51 -11.53
N CYS A 393 9.47 24.47 -11.61
CA CYS A 393 8.03 24.61 -11.79
C CYS A 393 7.36 25.30 -10.59
N LEU A 394 7.67 24.88 -9.37
CA LEU A 394 6.99 25.34 -8.15
C LEU A 394 7.47 26.70 -7.67
N ARG A 395 8.56 27.25 -8.22
CA ARG A 395 8.96 28.64 -7.97
C ARG A 395 7.81 29.59 -8.33
N HIS A 396 7.42 30.39 -7.35
CA HIS A 396 6.45 31.44 -7.53
C HIS A 396 7.05 32.51 -8.45
N ASN A 397 6.40 32.78 -9.58
CA ASN A 397 6.76 33.90 -10.44
C ASN A 397 5.82 35.07 -10.11
N PRO A 398 6.27 36.10 -9.38
CA PRO A 398 5.40 37.20 -8.97
C PRO A 398 4.85 38.01 -10.16
N LEU A 399 5.46 37.92 -11.35
CA LEU A 399 5.02 38.60 -12.57
C LEU A 399 3.74 38.02 -13.19
N LEU A 400 3.33 36.80 -12.85
CA LEU A 400 2.08 36.19 -13.33
C LEU A 400 0.89 36.42 -12.38
N ALA A 401 1.15 36.75 -11.11
CA ALA A 401 0.10 36.99 -10.12
C ALA A 401 -0.63 38.32 -10.36
N SER A 402 0.03 39.30 -10.98
CA SER A 402 -0.55 40.62 -11.27
C SER A 402 -1.43 40.66 -12.53
N ILE A 403 -1.71 39.52 -13.17
CA ILE A 403 -2.56 39.42 -14.37
C ILE A 403 -3.91 38.74 -14.04
N GLU A 404 -4.10 38.23 -12.81
CA GLU A 404 -5.26 37.44 -12.39
C GLU A 404 -6.17 38.12 -11.35
N GLU A 405 -6.18 39.45 -11.25
CA GLU A 405 -7.35 40.15 -10.68
C GLU A 405 -8.26 40.54 -11.85
N PRO A 406 -9.46 39.95 -11.99
CA PRO A 406 -10.48 40.53 -12.86
C PRO A 406 -10.95 41.82 -12.19
N ASP A 407 -10.88 42.92 -12.92
CA ASP A 407 -11.55 44.18 -12.56
C ASP A 407 -13.01 43.86 -12.21
N GLU A 408 -13.37 44.03 -10.94
CA GLU A 408 -14.78 44.15 -10.55
C GLU A 408 -15.23 45.47 -11.16
N ASP A 409 -15.88 45.40 -12.33
CA ASP A 409 -16.60 46.53 -12.90
C ASP A 409 -17.65 46.99 -11.87
N GLU A 410 -17.40 48.14 -11.27
CA GLU A 410 -18.37 48.95 -10.54
C GLU A 410 -19.49 49.33 -11.52
N GLU A 411 -20.63 48.63 -11.46
CA GLU A 411 -21.90 49.16 -11.99
C GLU A 411 -22.49 50.12 -10.94
N ASP A 412 -22.04 51.37 -10.98
CA ASP A 412 -22.79 52.55 -10.53
C ASP A 412 -23.50 53.16 -11.75
N ASP A 413 -24.84 53.03 -11.81
CA ASP A 413 -25.81 54.11 -12.10
C ASP A 413 -27.26 53.58 -12.25
#